data_AF-A0A8T6QFH6-F1
#
_entry.id   AF-A0A8T6QFH6-F1
#
_cell.length_a   1.000
_cell.length_b   1.000
_cell.length_c   1.000
_cell.angle_alpha   90.00
_cell.angle_beta   90.00
_cell.angle_gamma   90.00
#
_symmetry.space_group_name_H-M   'P 1'
#
loop_
_entity.id
_entity.type
_entity.pdbx_description
1 polymer ?
#
loop_
_entity_poly.entity_id
_entity_poly.type
_entity_poly.pdbx_seq_one_letter_code
_entity_poly.pdbx_strand_id
1 'polypeptide(L)'
;MTEKIILNLDAPEYHDAFNPGATQSNERELWQVQANSKLIENLIRMGFDSRKYKEHLKQNNYARLTSYHHAIFISGARGAGKTVFLRNAQAVWNDYREKFPSSPKLHFIDVIDPTLLDIDDRFSEVIIASVYAAVEDNLKHPDIRQTVKDDFFHALKTLSGALGKPQEIDELRGIDRIQKYRSGIHLERYFHLFLVASVNLLDCDALVLPLDDVDMKIDNAFAVLDDIR
;
A
#
# COMPACT_ATOMS: atom_id res chain seq x y z
N MET A 1 -9.04 -25.35 21.09
CA MET A 1 -10.40 -25.30 20.52
C MET A 1 -10.25 -25.41 19.02
N THR A 2 -10.89 -26.39 18.39
CA THR A 2 -10.83 -26.60 16.94
C THR A 2 -11.90 -25.71 16.30
N GLU A 3 -11.49 -24.67 15.58
CA GLU A 3 -12.43 -23.84 14.81
C GLU A 3 -13.03 -24.68 13.67
N LYS A 4 -14.35 -24.56 13.47
CA LYS A 4 -15.09 -25.32 12.46
C LYS A 4 -15.08 -24.52 11.15
N ILE A 5 -14.49 -25.11 10.11
CA ILE A 5 -14.46 -24.52 8.76
C ILE A 5 -15.81 -24.84 8.08
N ILE A 6 -16.48 -23.81 7.56
CA ILE A 6 -17.65 -23.99 6.67
C ILE A 6 -17.21 -23.76 5.24
N LEU A 7 -17.62 -24.67 4.35
CA LEU A 7 -17.48 -24.53 2.90
C LEU A 7 -18.87 -24.37 2.31
N ASN A 8 -19.15 -23.21 1.72
CA ASN A 8 -20.37 -22.99 0.96
C ASN A 8 -20.15 -23.46 -0.49
N LEU A 9 -20.66 -24.65 -0.81
CA LEU A 9 -20.53 -25.25 -2.15
C LEU A 9 -21.53 -24.69 -3.17
N ASP A 10 -22.52 -23.92 -2.71
CA ASP A 10 -23.52 -23.27 -3.56
C ASP A 10 -23.10 -21.84 -3.95
N ALA A 11 -22.01 -21.33 -3.36
CA ALA A 11 -21.43 -20.05 -3.76
C ALA A 11 -20.82 -20.17 -5.17
N PRO A 12 -21.09 -19.21 -6.07
CA PRO A 12 -20.48 -19.24 -7.39
C PRO A 12 -18.94 -19.16 -7.29
N GLU A 13 -18.24 -19.91 -8.14
CA GLU A 13 -16.77 -19.99 -8.16
C GLU A 13 -16.06 -18.64 -8.34
N TYR A 14 -16.76 -17.62 -8.85
CA TYR A 14 -16.24 -16.26 -9.03
C TYR A 14 -16.46 -15.35 -7.81
N HIS A 15 -17.05 -15.86 -6.73
CA HIS A 15 -17.32 -15.11 -5.51
C HIS A 15 -16.26 -15.42 -4.45
N ASP A 16 -15.11 -14.75 -4.56
CA ASP A 16 -13.95 -14.93 -3.67
C ASP A 16 -14.03 -14.12 -2.37
N ALA A 17 -15.09 -13.34 -2.17
CA ALA A 17 -15.22 -12.43 -1.04
C ALA A 17 -15.54 -13.18 0.25
N PHE A 18 -14.69 -12.98 1.27
CA PHE A 18 -14.93 -13.42 2.63
C PHE A 18 -16.23 -12.84 3.16
N ASN A 19 -17.12 -13.71 3.64
CA ASN A 19 -18.35 -13.29 4.30
C ASN A 19 -18.12 -13.29 5.82
N PRO A 20 -17.93 -12.13 6.48
CA PRO A 20 -17.77 -12.06 7.94
C PRO A 20 -19.06 -12.46 8.68
N GLY A 21 -20.19 -12.48 7.97
CA GLY A 21 -21.55 -12.69 8.48
C GLY A 21 -21.96 -14.13 8.74
N ALA A 22 -21.03 -15.05 9.01
CA ALA A 22 -21.39 -16.33 9.62
C ALA A 22 -21.94 -16.06 11.03
N THR A 23 -23.26 -16.09 11.09
CA THR A 23 -24.10 -15.60 12.16
C THR A 23 -24.14 -16.61 13.31
N GLN A 24 -23.88 -16.14 14.53
CA GLN A 24 -24.23 -16.77 15.80
C GLN A 24 -23.57 -18.12 16.18
N SER A 25 -22.83 -18.76 15.30
CA SER A 25 -22.00 -19.95 15.57
C SER A 25 -20.53 -19.64 15.28
N ASN A 26 -19.58 -20.29 15.96
CA ASN A 26 -18.11 -20.17 15.74
C ASN A 26 -17.66 -20.72 14.36
N GLU A 27 -18.39 -20.38 13.32
CA GLU A 27 -18.28 -20.90 11.97
C GLU A 27 -17.69 -19.78 11.11
N ARG A 28 -16.57 -20.04 10.43
CA ARG A 28 -15.92 -19.07 9.54
C ARG A 28 -15.63 -19.74 8.21
N GLU A 29 -15.82 -19.02 7.12
CA GLU A 29 -15.42 -19.45 5.76
C GLU A 29 -13.88 -19.31 5.54
N LEU A 30 -13.16 -18.84 6.56
CA LEU A 30 -11.73 -18.59 6.51
C LEU A 30 -10.93 -19.90 6.66
N TRP A 31 -10.32 -20.34 5.56
CA TRP A 31 -9.61 -21.62 5.50
C TRP A 31 -8.11 -21.51 5.80
N GLN A 32 -7.50 -20.32 5.65
CA GLN A 32 -6.08 -20.04 5.93
C GLN A 32 -5.88 -19.37 7.31
N VAL A 33 -6.43 -19.95 8.38
CA VAL A 33 -6.54 -19.33 9.73
C VAL A 33 -5.18 -18.90 10.31
N GLN A 34 -4.16 -19.76 10.23
CA GLN A 34 -2.84 -19.47 10.79
C GLN A 34 -2.15 -18.30 10.06
N ALA A 35 -2.21 -18.29 8.73
CA ALA A 35 -1.67 -17.21 7.92
C ALA A 35 -2.38 -15.87 8.20
N ASN A 36 -3.70 -15.90 8.38
CA ASN A 36 -4.47 -14.72 8.74
C ASN A 36 -4.09 -14.18 10.13
N SER A 37 -3.89 -15.06 11.11
CA SER A 37 -3.43 -14.64 12.44
C SER A 37 -2.07 -13.93 12.35
N LYS A 38 -1.15 -14.45 11.52
CA LYS A 38 0.16 -13.82 11.29
C LYS A 38 0.06 -12.50 10.52
N LEU A 39 -0.82 -12.42 9.53
CA LEU A 39 -1.11 -11.19 8.80
C LEU A 39 -1.59 -10.10 9.77
N ILE A 40 -2.58 -10.40 10.61
CA ILE A 40 -3.09 -9.46 11.62
C ILE A 40 -1.98 -9.02 12.58
N GLU A 41 -1.17 -9.94 13.10
CA GLU A 41 -0.04 -9.61 13.99
C GLU A 41 0.94 -8.62 13.32
N ASN A 42 1.30 -8.88 12.05
CA ASN A 42 2.19 -8.02 11.30
C ASN A 42 1.57 -6.65 11.02
N LEU A 43 0.30 -6.59 10.62
CA LEU A 43 -0.43 -5.35 10.37
C LEU A 43 -0.55 -4.49 11.64
N ILE A 44 -0.79 -5.12 12.80
CA ILE A 44 -0.80 -4.43 14.10
C ILE A 44 0.56 -3.82 14.39
N ARG A 45 1.63 -4.63 14.31
CA ARG A 45 2.99 -4.18 14.62
C ARG A 45 3.40 -3.02 13.72
N MET A 46 3.30 -3.23 12.41
CA MET A 46 3.69 -2.24 11.40
C MET A 46 2.82 -0.98 11.49
N GLY A 47 1.51 -1.13 11.70
CA GLY A 47 0.59 0.00 11.83
C GLY A 47 0.86 0.85 13.07
N PHE A 48 1.19 0.25 14.22
CA PHE A 48 1.58 1.01 15.41
C PHE A 48 2.92 1.72 15.23
N ASP A 49 3.88 1.09 14.56
CA ASP A 49 5.16 1.73 14.24
C ASP A 49 4.95 2.92 13.29
N SER A 50 4.08 2.79 12.28
CA SER A 50 3.69 3.89 11.40
C SER A 50 2.96 5.02 12.14
N ARG A 51 2.09 4.71 13.10
CA ARG A 51 1.44 5.73 13.96
C ARG A 51 2.48 6.54 14.74
N LYS A 52 3.43 5.87 15.40
CA LYS A 52 4.52 6.53 16.14
C LYS A 52 5.37 7.40 15.21
N TYR A 53 5.66 6.90 14.01
CA TYR A 53 6.40 7.65 13.00
C TYR A 53 5.66 8.92 12.57
N LYS A 54 4.34 8.83 12.31
CA LYS A 54 3.48 9.96 12.01
C LYS A 54 3.45 11.00 13.14
N GLU A 55 3.42 10.56 14.40
CA GLU A 55 3.50 11.44 15.57
C GLU A 55 4.87 12.14 15.66
N HIS A 56 5.96 11.42 15.42
CA HIS A 56 7.30 11.98 15.39
C HIS A 56 7.48 13.03 14.28
N LEU A 57 6.91 12.80 13.09
CA LEU A 57 6.91 13.78 11.99
C LEU A 57 6.23 15.10 12.36
N LYS A 58 5.16 15.06 13.17
CA LYS A 58 4.48 16.28 13.63
C LYS A 58 5.33 17.10 14.61
N GLN A 59 6.23 16.44 15.34
CA GLN A 59 7.06 17.08 16.38
C GLN A 59 8.41 17.55 15.83
N ASN A 60 8.96 16.88 14.82
CA ASN A 60 10.27 17.17 14.27
C ASN A 60 10.19 17.44 12.75
N ASN A 61 10.51 18.68 12.35
CA ASN A 61 10.56 19.11 10.94
C ASN A 61 11.65 18.40 10.09
N TYR A 62 12.48 17.56 10.70
CA TYR A 62 13.54 16.80 10.03
C TYR A 62 13.50 15.35 10.47
N ALA A 63 12.50 14.58 10.01
CA ALA A 63 12.65 13.14 10.03
C ALA A 63 13.64 12.76 8.93
N ARG A 64 14.83 12.31 9.34
CA ARG A 64 15.65 11.47 8.48
C ARG A 64 14.75 10.34 7.99
N LEU A 65 14.72 10.08 6.68
CA LEU A 65 14.05 8.91 6.14
C LEU A 65 14.68 7.69 6.82
N THR A 66 13.98 7.16 7.81
CA THR A 66 14.38 5.94 8.51
C THR A 66 13.95 4.81 7.60
N SER A 67 14.91 4.00 7.16
CA SER A 67 14.68 2.83 6.30
C SER A 67 13.89 1.76 7.07
N TYR A 68 12.59 1.99 7.23
CA TYR A 68 11.65 0.98 7.73
C TYR A 68 11.08 0.25 6.52
N HIS A 69 11.56 -0.98 6.29
CA HIS A 69 11.02 -1.84 5.25
C HIS A 69 9.82 -2.63 5.84
N HIS A 70 8.63 -2.04 5.76
CA HIS A 70 7.38 -2.72 6.14
C HIS A 70 6.81 -3.49 4.94
N ALA A 71 7.33 -4.71 4.74
CA ALA A 71 6.84 -5.63 3.72
C ALA A 71 6.35 -6.94 4.36
N ILE A 72 5.19 -7.43 3.90
CA ILE A 72 4.64 -8.73 4.28
C ILE A 72 4.68 -9.61 3.02
N PHE A 73 5.54 -10.62 3.03
CA PHE A 73 5.63 -11.56 1.91
C PHE A 73 4.67 -12.74 2.14
N ILE A 74 3.76 -12.95 1.19
CA ILE A 74 2.82 -14.07 1.20
C ILE A 74 3.32 -15.15 0.24
N SER A 75 3.80 -16.25 0.80
CA SER A 75 4.35 -17.37 0.03
C SER A 75 3.47 -18.61 0.11
N GLY A 76 3.58 -19.46 -0.91
CA GLY A 76 2.81 -20.69 -1.01
C GLY A 76 2.91 -21.31 -2.39
N ALA A 77 2.70 -22.63 -2.47
CA ALA A 77 2.72 -23.36 -3.73
C ALA A 77 1.69 -22.81 -4.75
N ARG A 78 1.84 -23.17 -6.02
CA ARG A 78 0.82 -22.89 -7.03
C ARG A 78 -0.50 -23.53 -6.61
N GLY A 79 -1.60 -22.79 -6.73
CA GLY A 79 -2.93 -23.24 -6.28
C GLY A 79 -3.16 -23.16 -4.76
N ALA A 80 -2.22 -22.63 -3.96
CA ALA A 80 -2.41 -22.46 -2.52
C ALA A 80 -3.38 -21.31 -2.13
N GLY A 81 -3.97 -20.60 -3.11
CA GLY A 81 -4.90 -19.50 -2.89
C GLY A 81 -4.27 -18.18 -2.42
N LYS A 82 -3.07 -17.83 -2.89
CA LYS A 82 -2.37 -16.58 -2.52
C LYS A 82 -3.15 -15.33 -2.92
N THR A 83 -3.59 -15.24 -4.17
CA THR A 83 -4.43 -14.15 -4.69
C THR A 83 -5.71 -13.98 -3.88
N VAL A 84 -6.41 -15.09 -3.62
CA VAL A 84 -7.65 -15.08 -2.81
C VAL A 84 -7.35 -14.60 -1.38
N PHE A 85 -6.25 -15.06 -0.78
CA PHE A 85 -5.82 -14.59 0.54
C PHE A 85 -5.56 -13.08 0.55
N LEU A 86 -4.81 -12.57 -0.43
CA LEU A 86 -4.46 -11.15 -0.53
C LEU A 86 -5.69 -10.27 -0.73
N ARG A 87 -6.61 -10.66 -1.63
CA ARG A 87 -7.88 -9.95 -1.87
C ARG A 87 -8.76 -9.86 -0.63
N ASN A 88 -8.66 -10.85 0.27
CA ASN A 88 -9.44 -10.88 1.51
C ASN A 88 -8.73 -10.23 2.71
N ALA A 89 -7.47 -9.81 2.57
CA ALA A 89 -6.70 -9.22 3.67
C ALA A 89 -7.40 -8.00 4.30
N GLN A 90 -8.01 -7.13 3.48
CA GLN A 90 -8.74 -5.96 3.95
C GLN A 90 -9.99 -6.35 4.75
N ALA A 91 -10.77 -7.30 4.25
CA ALA A 91 -11.99 -7.77 4.93
C ALA A 91 -11.66 -8.39 6.30
N VAL A 92 -10.60 -9.20 6.36
CA VAL A 92 -10.09 -9.79 7.61
C VAL A 92 -9.60 -8.70 8.58
N TRP A 93 -8.91 -7.67 8.09
CA TRP A 93 -8.49 -6.54 8.91
C TRP A 93 -9.68 -5.73 9.46
N ASN A 94 -10.70 -5.51 8.64
CA ASN A 94 -11.90 -4.76 9.05
C ASN A 94 -12.68 -5.52 10.15
N ASP A 95 -12.89 -6.84 10.00
CA ASP A 95 -13.50 -7.68 11.04
C ASP A 95 -12.70 -7.62 12.36
N TYR A 96 -11.37 -7.66 12.28
CA TYR A 96 -10.51 -7.50 13.46
C TYR A 96 -10.67 -6.10 14.10
N ARG A 97 -10.69 -5.04 13.29
CA ARG A 97 -10.84 -3.65 13.73
C ARG A 97 -12.16 -3.37 14.43
N GLU A 98 -13.25 -3.97 13.97
CA GLU A 98 -14.56 -3.86 14.62
C GLU A 98 -14.52 -4.43 16.05
N LYS A 99 -13.80 -5.55 16.24
CA LYS A 99 -13.61 -6.18 17.56
C LYS A 99 -12.60 -5.44 18.44
N PHE A 100 -11.62 -4.77 17.84
CA PHE A 100 -10.54 -4.06 18.54
C PHE A 100 -10.35 -2.62 18.03
N PRO A 101 -11.22 -1.67 18.43
CA PRO A 101 -11.22 -0.31 17.89
C PRO A 101 -9.93 0.50 18.13
N SER A 102 -9.14 0.16 19.15
CA SER A 102 -7.87 0.82 19.49
C SER A 102 -6.72 0.50 18.52
N SER A 103 -6.93 -0.42 17.59
CA SER A 103 -5.93 -0.85 16.60
C SER A 103 -5.48 0.30 15.68
N PRO A 104 -4.41 0.14 14.89
CA PRO A 104 -4.01 1.08 13.84
C PRO A 104 -5.11 1.34 12.81
N LYS A 105 -5.30 2.57 12.35
CA LYS A 105 -6.17 2.91 11.22
C LYS A 105 -5.39 2.64 9.93
N LEU A 106 -5.67 1.55 9.23
CA LEU A 106 -5.01 1.22 7.97
C LEU A 106 -5.96 1.50 6.81
N HIS A 107 -5.45 2.11 5.75
CA HIS A 107 -6.17 2.28 4.50
C HIS A 107 -5.59 1.34 3.45
N PHE A 108 -6.39 0.39 2.98
CA PHE A 108 -5.98 -0.55 1.95
C PHE A 108 -6.28 0.08 0.58
N ILE A 109 -5.25 0.15 -0.25
CA ILE A 109 -5.37 0.51 -1.65
C ILE A 109 -5.78 -0.74 -2.43
N ASP A 110 -6.42 -0.55 -3.58
CA ASP A 110 -6.75 -1.65 -4.49
C ASP A 110 -5.51 -2.47 -4.85
N VAL A 111 -5.72 -3.78 -5.03
CA VAL A 111 -4.65 -4.72 -5.35
C VAL A 111 -4.04 -4.34 -6.70
N ILE A 112 -2.73 -4.14 -6.72
CA ILE A 112 -1.98 -3.93 -7.96
C ILE A 112 -1.47 -5.29 -8.44
N ASP A 113 -1.82 -5.64 -9.66
CA ASP A 113 -1.27 -6.78 -10.38
C ASP A 113 -0.28 -6.27 -11.45
N PRO A 114 1.04 -6.39 -11.23
CA PRO A 114 2.05 -5.93 -12.19
C PRO A 114 1.98 -6.66 -13.53
N THR A 115 1.34 -7.83 -13.61
CA THR A 115 1.18 -8.55 -14.86
C THR A 115 0.20 -7.87 -15.82
N LEU A 116 -0.76 -7.11 -15.29
CA LEU A 116 -1.76 -6.34 -16.05
C LEU A 116 -1.24 -5.00 -16.57
N LEU A 117 -0.07 -4.56 -16.13
CA LEU A 117 0.57 -3.32 -16.58
C LEU A 117 1.20 -3.48 -17.96
N ASP A 118 1.23 -2.44 -18.77
CA ASP A 118 1.99 -2.47 -20.02
C ASP A 118 3.51 -2.49 -19.74
N ILE A 119 4.31 -2.95 -20.72
CA ILE A 119 5.76 -3.14 -20.56
C ILE A 119 6.49 -1.81 -20.29
N ASP A 120 5.91 -0.69 -20.74
CA ASP A 120 6.49 0.65 -20.64
C ASP A 120 6.01 1.44 -19.41
N ASP A 121 5.02 0.95 -18.66
CA ASP A 121 4.54 1.61 -17.45
C ASP A 121 5.58 1.47 -16.34
N ARG A 122 6.13 2.60 -15.88
CA ARG A 122 7.01 2.64 -14.71
C ARG A 122 6.19 2.29 -13.47
N PHE A 123 6.59 1.25 -12.74
CA PHE A 123 5.84 0.75 -11.59
C PHE A 123 5.61 1.83 -10.52
N SER A 124 6.60 2.71 -10.30
CA SER A 124 6.44 3.94 -9.51
C SER A 124 5.29 4.85 -9.94
N GLU A 125 5.02 5.04 -11.25
CA GLU A 125 3.89 5.83 -11.75
C GLU A 125 2.55 5.15 -11.43
N VAL A 126 2.51 3.82 -11.52
CA VAL A 126 1.33 3.02 -11.14
C VAL A 126 1.02 3.14 -9.66
N ILE A 127 2.05 3.10 -8.79
CA ILE A 127 1.87 3.31 -7.35
C ILE A 127 1.29 4.72 -7.09
N ILE A 128 1.86 5.75 -7.73
CA ILE A 128 1.38 7.13 -7.57
C ILE A 128 -0.08 7.26 -8.01
N ALA A 129 -0.43 6.68 -9.17
CA ALA A 129 -1.80 6.67 -9.66
C ALA A 129 -2.75 5.93 -8.71
N SER A 130 -2.33 4.80 -8.16
CA SER A 130 -3.14 4.00 -7.22
C SER A 130 -3.38 4.75 -5.91
N VAL A 131 -2.35 5.40 -5.36
CA VAL A 131 -2.49 6.26 -4.17
C VAL A 131 -3.37 7.47 -4.49
N TYR A 132 -3.24 8.08 -5.67
CA TYR A 132 -4.09 9.19 -6.08
C TYR A 132 -5.56 8.78 -6.16
N ALA A 133 -5.86 7.63 -6.79
CA ALA A 133 -7.21 7.10 -6.87
C ALA A 133 -7.81 6.87 -5.48
N ALA A 134 -7.02 6.31 -4.55
CA ALA A 134 -7.44 6.06 -3.18
C ALA A 134 -7.83 7.34 -2.41
N VAL A 135 -7.26 8.50 -2.75
CA VAL A 135 -7.59 9.79 -2.09
C VAL A 135 -8.60 10.64 -2.84
N GLU A 136 -9.01 10.25 -4.04
CA GLU A 136 -9.78 11.10 -4.96
C GLU A 136 -11.11 11.55 -4.35
N ASP A 137 -11.81 10.65 -3.67
CA ASP A 137 -13.08 10.96 -3.00
C ASP A 137 -12.90 11.94 -1.83
N ASN A 138 -11.81 11.80 -1.07
CA ASN A 138 -11.46 12.71 0.00
C ASN A 138 -11.14 14.12 -0.53
N LEU A 139 -10.51 14.23 -1.70
CA LEU A 139 -10.26 15.54 -2.33
C LEU A 139 -11.57 16.27 -2.68
N LYS A 140 -12.62 15.52 -3.05
CA LYS A 140 -13.95 16.07 -3.37
C LYS A 140 -14.79 16.36 -2.12
N HIS A 141 -14.46 15.77 -0.98
CA HIS A 141 -15.24 15.90 0.26
C HIS A 141 -15.16 17.32 0.87
N PRO A 142 -16.29 17.99 1.16
CA PRO A 142 -16.30 19.39 1.62
C PRO A 142 -15.73 19.58 3.04
N ASP A 143 -15.87 18.58 3.91
CA ASP A 143 -15.45 18.68 5.32
C ASP A 143 -13.92 18.64 5.53
N ILE A 144 -13.16 18.26 4.51
CA ILE A 144 -11.71 18.23 4.58
C ILE A 144 -11.18 19.65 4.41
N ARG A 145 -10.41 20.10 5.41
CA ARG A 145 -9.75 21.41 5.42
C ARG A 145 -8.96 21.65 4.14
N GLN A 146 -9.17 22.82 3.53
CA GLN A 146 -8.49 23.20 2.28
C GLN A 146 -6.97 23.09 2.37
N THR A 147 -6.37 23.45 3.52
CA THR A 147 -4.93 23.34 3.73
C THR A 147 -4.39 21.92 3.53
N VAL A 148 -5.14 20.89 3.95
CA VAL A 148 -4.73 19.49 3.78
C VAL A 148 -4.76 19.07 2.31
N LYS A 149 -5.74 19.57 1.55
CA LYS A 149 -5.83 19.35 0.10
C LYS A 149 -4.70 20.06 -0.63
N ASP A 150 -4.42 21.30 -0.24
CA ASP A 150 -3.33 22.11 -0.81
C ASP A 150 -1.96 21.45 -0.56
N ASP A 151 -1.72 20.94 0.65
CA ASP A 151 -0.51 20.20 1.00
C ASP A 151 -0.33 18.96 0.11
N PHE A 152 -1.41 18.21 -0.13
CA PHE A 152 -1.41 17.07 -1.04
C PHE A 152 -1.08 17.47 -2.47
N PHE A 153 -1.78 18.47 -3.04
CA PHE A 153 -1.52 18.92 -4.41
C PHE A 153 -0.11 19.50 -4.56
N HIS A 154 0.41 20.18 -3.55
CA HIS A 154 1.77 20.68 -3.55
C HIS A 154 2.79 19.53 -3.56
N ALA A 155 2.59 18.51 -2.73
CA ALA A 155 3.45 17.32 -2.70
C ALA A 155 3.41 16.56 -4.03
N LEU A 156 2.22 16.33 -4.60
CA LEU A 156 2.03 15.68 -5.88
C LEU A 156 2.70 16.47 -7.03
N LYS A 157 2.52 17.80 -7.08
CA LYS A 157 3.16 18.66 -8.08
C LYS A 157 4.68 18.64 -7.99
N THR A 158 5.21 18.60 -6.77
CA THR A 158 6.66 18.53 -6.51
C THR A 158 7.21 17.20 -7.01
N LEU A 159 6.52 16.09 -6.70
CA LEU A 159 6.86 14.76 -7.16
C LEU A 159 6.79 14.64 -8.69
N SER A 160 5.69 15.08 -9.31
CA SER A 160 5.51 15.02 -10.77
C SER A 160 6.55 15.85 -11.51
N GLY A 161 6.97 17.00 -10.95
CA GLY A 161 8.06 17.81 -11.51
C GLY A 161 9.41 17.10 -11.47
N ALA A 162 9.66 16.27 -10.45
CA ALA A 162 10.89 15.49 -10.32
C ALA A 162 10.91 14.24 -11.20
N LEU A 163 9.75 13.71 -11.59
CA LEU A 163 9.60 12.56 -12.50
C LEU A 163 9.84 12.90 -14.00
N GLY A 164 10.21 14.15 -14.30
CA GLY A 164 10.43 14.67 -15.66
C GLY A 164 11.42 13.87 -16.54
N LYS A 165 11.26 14.03 -17.86
CA LYS A 165 11.63 13.06 -18.92
C LYS A 165 13.09 12.51 -18.87
N PRO A 166 13.25 11.17 -19.01
CA PRO A 166 14.56 10.50 -19.02
C PRO A 166 15.46 10.84 -20.23
N GLN A 167 14.89 11.33 -21.34
CA GLN A 167 15.61 11.69 -22.58
C GLN A 167 16.71 12.74 -22.38
N GLU A 168 16.61 13.56 -21.34
CA GLU A 168 17.62 14.56 -21.02
C GLU A 168 18.82 14.01 -20.25
N ILE A 169 18.86 12.75 -19.80
CA ILE A 169 19.97 12.25 -18.96
C ILE A 169 21.19 11.83 -19.79
N ASP A 170 20.97 11.24 -20.95
CA ASP A 170 22.04 10.75 -21.84
C ASP A 170 22.82 11.87 -22.53
N GLU A 171 22.28 13.10 -22.57
CA GLU A 171 22.94 14.27 -23.15
C GLU A 171 23.79 15.06 -22.13
N LEU A 172 23.69 14.75 -20.83
CA LEU A 172 24.34 15.55 -19.78
C LEU A 172 25.76 15.08 -19.45
N ARG A 173 26.72 16.01 -19.51
CA ARG A 173 28.12 15.78 -19.11
C ARG A 173 28.48 16.61 -17.87
N GLY A 174 29.36 16.07 -17.03
CA GLY A 174 29.95 16.83 -15.91
C GLY A 174 28.98 17.14 -14.76
N ILE A 175 28.91 18.41 -14.34
CA ILE A 175 28.20 18.87 -13.14
C ILE A 175 26.68 18.70 -13.27
N ASP A 176 26.13 18.83 -14.48
CA ASP A 176 24.69 18.71 -14.71
C ASP A 176 24.19 17.27 -14.45
N ARG A 177 25.04 16.27 -14.73
CA ARG A 177 24.77 14.87 -14.37
C ARG A 177 24.75 14.69 -12.85
N ILE A 178 25.67 15.33 -12.12
CA ILE A 178 25.72 15.29 -10.64
C ILE A 178 24.48 15.98 -10.04
N GLN A 179 24.06 17.13 -10.58
CA GLN A 179 22.85 17.82 -10.14
C GLN A 179 21.58 16.99 -10.39
N LYS A 180 21.51 16.28 -11.52
CA LYS A 180 20.38 15.40 -11.84
C LYS A 180 20.39 14.10 -11.03
N TYR A 181 21.55 13.51 -10.73
CA TYR A 181 21.66 12.44 -9.71
C TYR A 181 21.21 12.91 -8.32
N ARG A 182 21.57 14.16 -7.96
CA ARG A 182 21.07 14.81 -6.75
C ARG A 182 19.56 14.97 -6.78
N SER A 183 18.94 15.19 -7.94
CA SER A 183 17.47 15.21 -8.09
C SER A 183 16.84 13.83 -7.87
N GLY A 184 17.51 12.74 -8.28
CA GLY A 184 17.11 11.36 -7.93
C GLY A 184 17.11 11.10 -6.42
N ILE A 185 18.10 11.64 -5.67
CA ILE A 185 18.12 11.60 -4.20
C ILE A 185 16.91 12.35 -3.58
N HIS A 186 16.41 13.39 -4.25
CA HIS A 186 15.21 14.09 -3.79
C HIS A 186 13.91 13.39 -4.18
N LEU A 187 13.93 12.47 -5.15
CA LEU A 187 12.73 11.75 -5.60
C LEU A 187 12.16 10.90 -4.45
N GLU A 188 13.00 10.14 -3.75
CA GLU A 188 12.61 9.36 -2.56
C GLU A 188 11.94 10.26 -1.51
N ARG A 189 12.53 11.43 -1.25
CA ARG A 189 11.98 12.42 -0.32
C ARG A 189 10.64 12.99 -0.80
N TYR A 190 10.51 13.33 -2.09
CA TYR A 190 9.27 13.88 -2.64
C TYR A 190 8.15 12.83 -2.66
N PHE A 191 8.50 11.58 -3.00
CA PHE A 191 7.58 10.45 -2.92
C PHE A 191 7.12 10.22 -1.48
N HIS A 192 8.05 10.23 -0.52
CA HIS A 192 7.70 10.13 0.89
C HIS A 192 6.76 11.27 1.35
N LEU A 193 7.04 12.52 0.98
CA LEU A 193 6.17 13.66 1.31
C LEU A 193 4.77 13.50 0.70
N PHE A 194 4.68 12.98 -0.51
CA PHE A 194 3.42 12.63 -1.15
C PHE A 194 2.65 11.57 -0.36
N LEU A 195 3.31 10.50 0.10
CA LEU A 195 2.67 9.48 0.95
C LEU A 195 2.20 10.05 2.29
N VAL A 196 3.02 10.89 2.94
CA VAL A 196 2.65 11.56 4.20
C VAL A 196 1.42 12.45 4.02
N ALA A 197 1.37 13.23 2.93
CA ALA A 197 0.21 14.05 2.61
C ALA A 197 -1.04 13.19 2.36
N SER A 198 -0.90 12.07 1.66
CA SER A 198 -1.98 11.11 1.39
C SER A 198 -2.53 10.49 2.68
N VAL A 199 -1.65 10.06 3.60
CA VAL A 199 -2.03 9.52 4.92
C VAL A 199 -2.77 10.57 5.77
N ASN A 200 -2.36 11.83 5.69
CA ASN A 200 -3.04 12.92 6.40
C ASN A 200 -4.42 13.22 5.80
N LEU A 201 -4.55 13.15 4.47
CA LEU A 201 -5.80 13.38 3.75
C LEU A 201 -6.83 12.26 4.01
N LEU A 202 -6.37 11.02 4.17
CA LEU A 202 -7.19 9.84 4.48
C LEU A 202 -7.49 9.65 5.98
N ASP A 203 -6.91 10.47 6.85
CA ASP A 203 -6.96 10.31 8.32
C ASP A 203 -6.63 8.87 8.81
N CYS A 204 -5.62 8.25 8.19
CA CYS A 204 -5.14 6.92 8.57
C CYS A 204 -3.75 6.98 9.23
N ASP A 205 -3.30 5.86 9.79
CA ASP A 205 -1.96 5.69 10.35
C ASP A 205 -0.97 5.20 9.28
N ALA A 206 -1.43 4.39 8.31
CA ALA A 206 -0.63 3.91 7.19
C ALA A 206 -1.50 3.50 5.98
N LEU A 207 -0.85 3.49 4.81
CA LEU A 207 -1.37 2.89 3.59
C LEU A 207 -0.89 1.44 3.50
N VAL A 208 -1.76 0.53 3.10
CA VAL A 208 -1.44 -0.86 2.78
C VAL A 208 -1.56 -0.99 1.26
N LEU A 209 -0.46 -1.39 0.63
CA LEU A 209 -0.37 -1.58 -0.82
C LEU A 209 -0.28 -3.09 -1.12
N PRO A 210 -1.39 -3.75 -1.47
CA PRO A 210 -1.36 -5.15 -1.85
C PRO A 210 -0.81 -5.29 -3.27
N LEU A 211 0.18 -6.15 -3.45
CA LEU A 211 0.77 -6.47 -4.75
C LEU A 211 0.59 -7.96 -5.02
N ASP A 212 -0.08 -8.32 -6.12
CA ASP A 212 -0.28 -9.71 -6.55
C ASP A 212 0.66 -10.09 -7.69
N ASP A 213 0.99 -11.37 -7.85
CA ASP A 213 1.75 -11.93 -8.99
C ASP A 213 3.05 -11.17 -9.40
N VAL A 214 3.73 -10.57 -8.42
CA VAL A 214 5.03 -9.88 -8.60
C VAL A 214 6.09 -10.77 -9.27
N ASP A 215 6.02 -12.09 -9.03
CA ASP A 215 6.97 -13.09 -9.53
C ASP A 215 6.76 -13.45 -11.02
N MET A 216 5.64 -13.07 -11.66
CA MET A 216 5.31 -13.52 -13.01
C MET A 216 5.88 -12.65 -14.15
N LYS A 217 6.47 -11.48 -13.86
CA LYS A 217 7.29 -10.72 -14.82
C LYS A 217 8.73 -10.66 -14.34
N ILE A 218 9.54 -11.67 -14.65
CA ILE A 218 10.95 -11.77 -14.23
C ILE A 218 11.79 -10.57 -14.70
N ASP A 219 11.46 -9.97 -15.85
CA ASP A 219 12.14 -8.77 -16.37
C ASP A 219 11.73 -7.48 -15.62
N ASN A 220 10.52 -7.44 -15.04
CA ASN A 220 10.05 -6.31 -14.23
C ASN A 220 10.26 -6.54 -12.72
N ALA A 221 10.51 -7.76 -12.26
CA ALA A 221 10.62 -8.09 -10.84
C ALA A 221 11.75 -7.31 -10.16
N PHE A 222 12.88 -7.11 -10.84
CA PHE A 222 13.98 -6.29 -10.30
C PHE A 222 13.64 -4.79 -10.27
N ALA A 223 13.03 -4.26 -11.33
CA ALA A 223 12.60 -2.84 -11.36
C ALA A 223 11.50 -2.56 -10.33
N VAL A 224 10.56 -3.49 -10.17
CA VAL A 224 9.48 -3.44 -9.18
C VAL A 224 10.07 -3.54 -7.76
N LEU A 225 11.02 -4.43 -7.50
CA LEU A 225 11.68 -4.53 -6.20
C LEU A 225 12.54 -3.31 -5.86
N ASP A 226 13.23 -2.72 -6.84
CA ASP A 226 13.99 -1.47 -6.67
C ASP A 226 13.04 -0.27 -6.45
N ASP A 227 11.86 -0.25 -7.07
CA ASP A 227 10.82 0.77 -6.83
C ASP A 227 10.12 0.58 -5.47
N ILE A 228 10.04 -0.64 -4.94
CA ILE A 228 9.43 -0.96 -3.63
C ILE A 228 10.38 -0.66 -2.45
N ARG A 229 11.69 -0.78 -2.66
CA ARG A 229 12.71 -0.75 -1.58
C ARG A 229 13.05 0.65 -1.09
#